data_AF-A0AAV3S321-F1
#
_entry.id   AF-A0AAV3S321-F1
#
_cell.length_a   1.000
_cell.length_b   1.000
_cell.length_c   1.000
_cell.angle_alpha   90.00
_cell.angle_beta   90.00
_cell.angle_gamma   90.00
#
_symmetry.space_group_name_H-M   'P 1'
#
loop_
_entity.id
_entity.type
_entity.pdbx_description
1 polymer ?
#
loop_
_entity_poly.entity_id
_entity_poly.type
_entity_poly.pdbx_seq_one_letter_code
_entity_poly.pdbx_strand_id
1 'polypeptide(L)'
;MSQLGPISLCNIMVKIVCKVLANRLQPILMQIISETQSVFLPGCIISDNILITHELLHYLNTNKKGKDTSMSIKLDMSKAYDRVEWCFLEAIMRKLGFSETWIKWVMMCLVTSISYNF
;
A
#
# COMPACT_ATOMS: atom_id res chain seq x y z
N MET A 1 -17.54 -5.94 -20.61
CA MET A 1 -17.69 -6.91 -19.50
C MET A 1 -16.33 -7.44 -19.04
N SER A 2 -15.40 -6.58 -18.62
CA SER A 2 -14.04 -7.00 -18.18
C SER A 2 -13.47 -6.10 -17.08
N GLN A 3 -14.32 -5.70 -16.11
CA GLN A 3 -13.95 -4.80 -15.01
C GLN A 3 -14.15 -5.44 -13.62
N LEU A 4 -14.09 -6.77 -13.51
CA LEU A 4 -14.05 -7.43 -12.21
C LEU A 4 -12.59 -7.82 -11.92
N GLY A 5 -12.04 -7.27 -10.82
CA GLY A 5 -10.77 -7.74 -10.29
C GLY A 5 -10.91 -9.17 -9.79
N PRO A 6 -9.96 -10.07 -10.07
CA PRO A 6 -10.03 -11.44 -9.54
C PRO A 6 -9.95 -11.39 -8.01
N ILE A 7 -10.97 -11.93 -7.34
CA ILE A 7 -10.94 -12.13 -5.89
C ILE A 7 -10.25 -13.47 -5.64
N SER A 8 -9.06 -13.46 -5.03
CA SER A 8 -8.40 -14.70 -4.61
C SER A 8 -9.06 -15.23 -3.33
N LEU A 9 -9.64 -16.43 -3.42
CA LEU A 9 -10.11 -17.19 -2.27
C LEU A 9 -8.99 -18.09 -1.75
N CYS A 10 -8.26 -17.62 -0.75
CA CYS A 10 -7.28 -18.44 -0.03
C CYS A 10 -7.91 -19.21 1.15
N ASN A 11 -7.26 -20.29 1.56
CA ASN A 11 -7.64 -21.10 2.73
C ASN A 11 -7.72 -20.21 3.99
N ILE A 12 -8.74 -20.43 4.84
CA ILE A 12 -8.93 -19.72 6.11
C ILE A 12 -7.67 -19.75 6.99
N MET A 13 -6.95 -20.88 7.02
CA MET A 13 -5.70 -20.97 7.80
C MET A 13 -4.66 -19.96 7.31
N VAL A 14 -4.50 -19.81 5.99
CA VAL A 14 -3.59 -18.82 5.39
C VAL A 14 -4.07 -17.41 5.71
N LYS A 15 -5.38 -17.13 5.69
CA LYS A 15 -5.93 -15.83 6.11
C LYS A 15 -5.58 -15.47 7.54
N ILE A 16 -5.68 -16.43 8.47
CA ILE A 16 -5.33 -16.22 9.88
C ILE A 16 -3.84 -15.90 10.01
N VAL A 17 -2.97 -16.69 9.38
CA VAL A 17 -1.52 -16.47 9.42
C VAL A 17 -1.16 -15.11 8.82
N CYS A 18 -1.69 -14.77 7.64
CA CYS A 18 -1.49 -13.46 7.02
C CYS A 18 -1.95 -12.32 7.93
N LYS A 19 -3.08 -12.48 8.62
CA LYS A 19 -3.59 -11.47 9.55
C LYS A 19 -2.68 -11.28 10.75
N VAL A 20 -2.14 -12.37 11.31
CA VAL A 20 -1.16 -12.30 12.41
C VAL A 20 0.12 -11.59 11.97
N LEU A 21 0.64 -11.94 10.78
CA LEU A 21 1.83 -11.29 10.22
C LEU A 21 1.59 -9.78 9.97
N ALA A 22 0.46 -9.43 9.37
CA ALA A 22 0.09 -8.03 9.11
C ALA A 22 -0.05 -7.21 10.40
N ASN A 23 -0.70 -7.76 11.43
CA ASN A 23 -0.84 -7.08 12.72
C ASN A 23 0.51 -6.85 13.42
N ARG A 24 1.47 -7.78 13.27
CA ARG A 24 2.84 -7.61 13.79
C ARG A 24 3.66 -6.60 12.99
N LEU A 25 3.42 -6.49 11.67
CA LEU A 25 4.09 -5.53 10.81
C LEU A 25 3.58 -4.10 11.02
N GLN A 26 2.30 -3.94 11.34
CA GLN A 26 1.62 -2.65 11.48
C GLN A 26 2.38 -1.58 12.30
N PRO A 27 2.86 -1.84 13.53
CA PRO A 27 3.59 -0.84 14.31
C PRO A 27 4.95 -0.45 13.69
N ILE A 28 5.62 -1.40 13.02
CA ILE A 28 6.90 -1.14 12.33
C ILE A 28 6.64 -0.29 11.08
N LEU A 29 5.53 -0.56 10.39
CA LEU A 29 5.17 0.15 9.18
C LEU A 29 4.97 1.65 9.44
N MET A 30 4.41 2.03 10.60
CA MET A 30 4.27 3.44 11.02
C MET A 30 5.62 4.17 11.19
N GLN A 31 6.71 3.44 11.42
CA GLN A 31 8.05 4.04 11.54
C GLN A 31 8.75 4.19 10.18
N ILE A 32 8.33 3.40 9.18
CA ILE A 32 8.92 3.38 7.84
C ILE A 32 8.18 4.34 6.90
N ILE A 33 6.87 4.48 7.11
CA ILE A 33 5.98 5.26 6.26
C ILE A 33 5.89 6.71 6.75
N SER A 34 5.79 7.65 5.80
CA SER A 34 5.54 9.07 6.08
C SER A 34 4.18 9.29 6.73
N GLU A 35 4.09 10.26 7.64
CA GLU A 35 2.83 10.71 8.27
C GLU A 35 1.76 11.14 7.26
N THR A 36 2.17 11.48 6.03
CA THR A 36 1.29 11.85 4.93
C THR A 36 0.61 10.66 4.24
N GLN A 37 0.92 9.42 4.61
CA GLN A 37 0.24 8.25 4.04
C GLN A 37 -1.06 7.95 4.78
N SER A 38 -2.16 8.33 4.15
CA SER A 38 -3.50 8.39 4.73
C SER A 38 -4.40 7.20 4.35
N VAL A 39 -3.81 6.06 3.96
CA VAL A 39 -4.56 4.85 3.56
C VAL A 39 -3.93 3.60 4.18
N PHE A 40 -4.78 2.67 4.64
CA PHE A 40 -4.43 1.38 5.25
C PHE A 40 -3.73 1.45 6.62
N LEU A 41 -3.70 2.62 7.25
CA LEU A 41 -3.28 2.80 8.64
C LEU A 41 -4.49 2.87 9.58
N PRO A 42 -4.38 2.35 10.81
CA PRO A 42 -5.44 2.44 11.80
C PRO A 42 -5.63 3.90 12.20
N GLY A 43 -6.87 4.39 12.17
CA GLY A 43 -7.20 5.77 12.51
C GLY A 43 -7.24 6.74 11.33
N CYS A 44 -6.78 6.36 10.13
CA CYS A 44 -6.94 7.16 8.93
C CYS A 44 -8.34 6.95 8.33
N ILE A 45 -9.04 8.05 8.04
CA ILE A 45 -10.37 8.04 7.44
C ILE A 45 -10.28 8.62 6.02
N ILE A 46 -11.13 8.15 5.11
CA ILE A 46 -11.15 8.65 3.73
C ILE A 46 -11.39 10.17 3.64
N SER A 47 -12.03 10.76 4.66
CA SER A 47 -12.22 12.20 4.80
C SER A 47 -10.90 12.98 4.86
N ASP A 48 -9.86 12.40 5.45
CA ASP A 48 -8.57 13.08 5.63
C ASP A 48 -7.91 13.33 4.26
N ASN A 49 -8.03 12.36 3.35
CA ASN A 49 -7.59 12.50 1.95
C ASN A 49 -8.35 13.60 1.20
N ILE A 50 -9.66 13.71 1.45
CA ILE A 50 -10.50 14.74 0.83
C ILE A 50 -10.11 16.12 1.34
N LEU A 51 -9.85 16.25 2.65
CA LEU A 51 -9.43 17.50 3.27
C LEU A 51 -8.08 17.98 2.69
N ILE A 52 -7.07 17.10 2.65
CA ILE A 52 -5.75 17.40 2.07
C ILE A 52 -5.89 17.83 0.60
N THR A 53 -6.74 17.15 -0.17
CA THR A 53 -6.99 17.50 -1.57
C THR A 53 -7.65 18.87 -1.71
N HIS A 54 -8.60 19.19 -0.83
CA HIS A 54 -9.26 20.49 -0.79
C HIS A 54 -8.30 21.63 -0.45
N GLU A 55 -7.43 21.43 0.55
CA GLU A 55 -6.39 22.39 0.92
C GLU A 55 -5.40 22.61 -0.23
N LEU A 56 -4.98 21.54 -0.90
CA LEU A 56 -4.08 21.60 -2.05
C LEU A 56 -4.71 22.39 -3.21
N LEU A 57 -5.99 22.12 -3.55
CA LEU A 57 -6.71 22.85 -4.58
C LEU A 57 -6.92 24.32 -4.20
N HIS A 58 -7.22 24.59 -2.93
CA HIS A 58 -7.35 25.96 -2.43
C HIS A 58 -6.01 26.70 -2.56
N TYR A 59 -4.91 26.09 -2.14
CA TYR A 59 -3.57 26.64 -2.26
C TYR A 59 -3.20 26.99 -3.72
N LEU A 60 -3.48 26.10 -4.66
CA LEU A 60 -3.24 26.32 -6.09
C LEU A 60 -4.11 27.44 -6.67
N ASN A 61 -5.33 27.61 -6.16
CA ASN A 61 -6.24 28.67 -6.61
C ASN A 61 -5.88 30.04 -6.05
N THR A 62 -5.38 30.10 -4.82
CA THR A 62 -5.04 31.36 -4.14
C THR A 62 -3.64 31.87 -4.50
N ASN A 63 -2.67 30.98 -4.77
CA ASN A 63 -1.29 31.34 -5.13
C ASN A 63 -1.06 31.68 -6.63
N LYS A 64 -2.13 31.93 -7.41
CA LYS A 64 -2.02 32.27 -8.84
C LYS A 64 -1.35 33.63 -9.14
N LYS A 65 -1.01 34.43 -8.13
CA LYS A 65 -0.51 35.82 -8.28
C LYS A 65 1.00 36.00 -8.01
N GLY A 66 1.75 34.93 -7.73
CA GLY A 66 3.20 34.99 -7.47
C GLY A 66 4.07 34.56 -8.66
N LYS A 67 5.38 34.84 -8.60
CA LYS A 67 6.38 34.38 -9.59
C LYS A 67 6.59 32.87 -9.60
N ASP A 68 6.15 32.16 -8.56
CA ASP A 68 6.29 30.72 -8.41
C ASP A 68 4.98 29.99 -8.74
N THR A 69 4.92 29.40 -9.92
CA THR A 69 3.79 28.56 -10.35
C THR A 69 3.85 27.21 -9.63
N SER A 70 2.86 26.91 -8.80
CA SER A 70 2.71 25.60 -8.13
C SER A 70 1.87 24.64 -8.98
N MET A 71 2.23 23.35 -8.99
CA MET A 71 1.52 22.29 -9.72
C MET A 71 1.22 21.12 -8.78
N SER A 72 0.02 20.54 -8.90
CA SER A 72 -0.31 19.26 -8.25
C SER A 72 -0.30 18.13 -9.26
N ILE A 73 0.26 17.00 -8.85
CA ILE A 73 0.34 15.78 -9.66
C ILE A 73 -0.36 14.66 -8.88
N LYS A 74 -1.37 14.05 -9.50
CA LYS A 74 -2.03 12.86 -8.98
C LYS A 74 -1.51 11.64 -9.75
N LEU A 75 -0.88 10.71 -9.03
CA LEU A 75 -0.41 9.44 -9.57
C LEU A 75 -1.36 8.32 -9.12
N ASP A 76 -1.85 7.53 -10.06
CA ASP A 76 -2.71 6.37 -9.79
C ASP A 76 -2.08 5.11 -10.40
N MET A 77 -1.98 4.04 -9.61
CA MET A 77 -1.38 2.78 -10.03
C MET A 77 -2.47 1.78 -10.42
N SER A 78 -2.63 1.58 -11.73
CA SER A 78 -3.58 0.59 -12.24
C SER A 78 -3.21 -0.82 -11.78
N LYS A 79 -4.16 -1.54 -11.17
CA LYS A 79 -3.99 -2.93 -10.70
C LYS A 79 -2.74 -3.10 -9.81
N ALA A 80 -2.55 -2.21 -8.84
CA ALA A 80 -1.36 -2.19 -7.97
C ALA A 80 -1.02 -3.57 -7.38
N TYR A 81 -2.00 -4.35 -6.92
CA TYR A 81 -1.76 -5.68 -6.35
C TYR A 81 -1.38 -6.75 -7.37
N ASP A 82 -1.82 -6.64 -8.63
CA ASP A 82 -1.52 -7.62 -9.69
C ASP A 82 -0.15 -7.36 -10.33
N ARG A 83 0.41 -6.15 -10.15
CA ARG A 83 1.63 -5.70 -10.84
C ARG A 83 2.87 -5.61 -9.95
N VAL A 84 2.74 -5.89 -8.65
CA VAL A 84 3.90 -5.94 -7.75
C VAL A 84 4.71 -7.20 -8.03
N GLU A 85 5.98 -7.02 -8.37
CA GLU A 85 6.91 -8.15 -8.49
C GLU A 85 7.36 -8.63 -7.10
N TRP A 86 7.22 -9.93 -6.85
CA TRP A 86 7.57 -10.51 -5.55
C TRP A 86 9.06 -10.40 -5.23
N CYS A 87 9.93 -10.52 -6.24
CA CYS A 87 11.38 -10.33 -6.09
C CYS A 87 11.73 -8.91 -5.63
N PHE A 88 11.00 -7.91 -6.13
CA PHE A 88 11.16 -6.52 -5.71
C PHE A 88 10.74 -6.31 -4.25
N LEU A 89 9.59 -6.89 -3.85
CA LEU A 89 9.13 -6.85 -2.47
C LEU A 89 10.15 -7.50 -1.51
N GLU A 90 10.67 -8.67 -1.88
CA GLU A 90 11.71 -9.35 -1.10
C GLU A 90 12.97 -8.48 -0.94
N ALA A 91 13.45 -7.88 -2.04
CA ALA A 91 14.61 -7.00 -2.02
C ALA A 91 14.41 -5.77 -1.13
N ILE A 92 13.21 -5.16 -1.15
CA ILE A 92 12.86 -4.05 -0.26
C ILE A 92 12.88 -4.49 1.20
N MET A 93 12.28 -5.63 1.53
CA MET A 93 12.25 -6.12 2.91
C MET A 93 13.67 -6.40 3.43
N ARG A 94 14.55 -6.98 2.61
CA ARG A 94 15.97 -7.14 2.95
C ARG A 94 16.64 -5.78 3.18
N LYS A 95 16.40 -4.80 2.31
CA LYS A 95 16.96 -3.45 2.42
C LYS A 95 16.48 -2.70 3.66
N LEU A 96 15.23 -2.92 4.08
CA LEU A 96 14.66 -2.37 5.31
C LEU A 96 15.14 -3.09 6.58
N GLY A 97 15.96 -4.15 6.45
CA GLY A 97 16.55 -4.85 7.58
C GLY A 97 15.65 -5.89 8.23
N PHE A 98 14.60 -6.37 7.55
CA PHE A 98 13.79 -7.49 8.07
C PHE A 98 14.63 -8.78 8.12
N SER A 99 14.36 -9.62 9.12
CA SER A 99 15.07 -10.89 9.26
C SER A 99 14.70 -11.85 8.13
N GLU A 100 15.66 -12.66 7.68
CA GLU A 100 15.46 -13.66 6.61
C GLU A 100 14.29 -14.62 6.91
N THR A 101 14.12 -15.01 8.17
CA THR A 101 13.00 -15.85 8.62
C THR A 101 11.66 -15.16 8.40
N TRP A 102 11.55 -13.87 8.72
CA TRP A 102 10.33 -13.09 8.52
C TRP A 102 10.00 -12.95 7.04
N ILE A 103 11.01 -12.61 6.22
CA ILE A 103 10.89 -12.48 4.77
C ILE A 103 10.39 -13.80 4.19
N LYS A 104 10.98 -14.94 4.59
CA LYS A 104 10.56 -16.27 4.15
C LYS A 104 9.09 -16.57 4.48
N TRP A 105 8.61 -16.22 5.67
CA TRP A 105 7.21 -16.42 6.04
C TRP A 105 6.26 -15.58 5.17
N VAL A 106 6.59 -14.31 4.94
CA VAL A 106 5.80 -13.42 4.08
C VAL A 106 5.76 -13.94 2.65
N MET A 107 6.92 -14.31 2.08
CA MET A 107 7.00 -14.85 0.72
C MET A 107 6.24 -16.17 0.58
N MET A 108 6.30 -17.07 1.57
CA MET A 108 5.50 -18.29 1.58
C MET A 108 4.00 -18.00 1.54
N CYS A 109 3.50 -17.06 2.35
CA CYS A 109 2.10 -16.67 2.35
C CYS A 109 1.64 -16.12 0.98
N LEU A 110 2.48 -15.31 0.33
CA LEU A 110 2.18 -14.73 -0.98
C LEU A 110 2.15 -15.81 -2.06
N VAL A 111 3.19 -16.64 -2.18
CA VAL A 111 3.29 -17.70 -3.19
C VAL A 111 2.19 -18.75 -3.03
N THR A 112 1.85 -19.14 -1.80
CA THR A 112 0.82 -20.17 -1.53
C THR A 112 -0.59 -19.66 -1.83
N SER A 113 -0.83 -18.34 -1.77
CA SER A 113 -2.15 -17.75 -2.03
C SER A 113 -2.47 -17.52 -3.51
N ILE A 114 -1.45 -17.60 -4.38
CA ILE A 114 -1.54 -17.26 -5.82
C ILE A 114 -1.45 -18.53 -6.69
N SER A 115 -1.63 -19.73 -6.11
CA SER A 115 -1.81 -20.94 -6.94
C SER A 115 -3.13 -20.83 -7.71
N TYR A 116 -3.07 -20.23 -8.89
CA TYR A 116 -4.11 -20.28 -9.91
C TYR A 116 -4.27 -21.76 -10.28
N ASN A 117 -5.27 -22.42 -9.72
CA ASN A 117 -5.86 -23.56 -10.41
C ASN A 117 -6.58 -22.97 -11.62
N PHE A 118 -5.93 -23.07 -12.78
CA PHE A 118 -6.64 -23.10 -14.05
C PHE A 118 -7.54 -24.32 -14.11
#